data_AF-A0AB39DK56-F1
#
_entry.id   AF-A0AB39DK56-F1
#
_cell.length_a   1.000
_cell.length_b   1.000
_cell.length_c   1.000
_cell.angle_alpha   90.00
_cell.angle_beta   90.00
_cell.angle_gamma   90.00
#
_symmetry.space_group_name_H-M   'P 1'
#
loop_
_entity.id
_entity.type
_entity.pdbx_description
1 polymer ?
#
loop_
_entity_poly.entity_id
_entity_poly.type
_entity_poly.pdbx_seq_one_letter_code
_entity_poly.pdbx_strand_id
1 'polypeptide(L)'
;MKTVFALAALAVLTACASTAGLTVDQLETDRYLVTERRRLPIDFPQVQQNLFKHAEACGRTYVFEMVPNESAFARVVSRPAPDAGWEDSIVLSLTRLHNRTVNVKAYSYRAGQMDRVHEMLTAMMKPDACEANTSWENKLDVGD
;
A
#
# COMPACT_ATOMS: atom_id res chain seq x y z
N MET A 1 43.55 31.38 45.37
CA MET A 1 43.29 30.05 44.77
C MET A 1 41.86 30.08 44.25
N LYS A 2 41.68 29.93 42.93
CA LYS A 2 40.44 30.20 42.19
C LYS A 2 39.52 28.98 42.21
N THR A 3 38.29 29.19 42.65
CA THR A 3 37.15 28.27 42.58
C THR A 3 36.67 28.13 41.15
N VAL A 4 36.90 26.97 40.51
CA VAL A 4 36.28 26.61 39.23
C VAL A 4 35.99 25.10 39.22
N PHE A 5 34.80 24.72 39.67
CA PHE A 5 34.12 23.45 39.42
C PHE A 5 32.63 23.75 39.76
N ALA A 6 31.60 23.51 38.96
CA ALA A 6 31.46 22.71 37.76
C ALA A 6 30.31 23.30 36.91
N LEU A 7 30.61 23.68 35.67
CA LEU A 7 29.62 23.80 34.59
C LEU A 7 29.65 22.47 33.83
N ALA A 8 28.79 21.53 34.19
CA ALA A 8 28.59 20.29 33.44
C ALA A 8 27.17 19.77 33.65
N ALA A 9 26.17 20.56 33.24
CA ALA A 9 24.76 20.17 33.25
C ALA A 9 24.03 20.61 31.96
N LEU A 10 24.74 20.68 30.83
CA LEU A 10 24.14 20.84 29.51
C LEU A 10 24.58 19.69 28.62
N ALA A 11 23.96 18.52 28.81
CA ALA A 11 24.11 17.40 27.91
C ALA A 11 22.73 16.79 27.62
N VAL A 12 22.23 17.18 26.45
CA VAL A 12 21.50 16.32 25.51
C VAL A 12 20.07 15.93 25.92
N LEU A 13 19.17 16.91 25.96
CA LEU A 13 17.82 16.71 25.44
C LEU A 13 17.84 17.03 23.94
N THR A 14 18.56 16.24 23.13
CA THR A 14 18.18 16.14 21.72
C THR A 14 16.89 15.34 21.72
N ALA A 15 15.77 16.05 21.88
CA ALA A 15 14.48 15.55 21.46
C ALA A 15 14.68 15.03 20.03
N CYS A 16 14.56 13.72 19.83
CA CYS A 16 14.32 13.16 18.52
C CYS A 16 13.01 13.78 18.04
N ALA A 17 13.11 14.94 17.41
CA ALA A 17 12.09 15.43 16.50
C ALA A 17 12.12 14.44 15.33
N SER A 18 11.45 13.30 15.50
CA SER A 18 11.03 12.50 14.37
C SER A 18 10.17 13.46 13.55
N THR A 19 10.67 13.82 12.37
CA THR A 19 9.82 14.39 11.33
C THR A 19 8.63 13.45 11.24
N ALA A 20 7.45 13.94 11.60
CA ALA A 20 6.22 13.15 11.50
C ALA A 20 6.11 12.71 10.04
N GLY A 21 6.38 11.41 9.80
CA GLY A 21 6.28 10.83 8.48
C GLY A 21 4.86 10.94 7.95
N LEU A 22 4.71 10.85 6.63
CA LEU A 22 3.40 10.77 6.00
C LEU A 22 2.61 9.63 6.66
N THR A 23 1.36 9.84 7.07
CA THR A 23 0.52 8.76 7.59
C THR A 23 -0.29 8.11 6.46
N VAL A 24 -0.79 6.88 6.69
CA VAL A 24 -1.65 6.21 5.71
C VAL A 24 -2.91 7.02 5.40
N ASP A 25 -3.55 7.62 6.41
CA ASP A 25 -4.75 8.43 6.22
C ASP A 25 -4.48 9.69 5.39
N GLN A 26 -3.28 10.26 5.48
CA GLN A 26 -2.85 11.39 4.64
C GLN A 26 -2.57 10.93 3.20
N LEU A 27 -2.02 9.72 3.03
CA LEU A 27 -1.74 9.13 1.73
C LEU A 27 -3.03 8.76 0.98
N GLU A 28 -4.06 8.26 1.66
CA GLU A 28 -5.34 7.82 1.07
C GLU A 28 -6.28 9.01 0.74
N THR A 29 -5.72 10.09 0.18
CA THR A 29 -6.46 11.29 -0.27
C THR A 29 -6.38 11.45 -1.78
N ASP A 30 -7.35 12.15 -2.37
CA ASP A 30 -7.40 12.36 -3.83
C ASP A 30 -6.14 13.04 -4.38
N ARG A 31 -5.38 13.76 -3.54
CA ARG A 31 -4.10 14.38 -3.91
C ARG A 31 -3.05 13.35 -4.35
N TYR A 32 -3.06 12.16 -3.77
CA TYR A 32 -2.07 11.11 -4.02
C TYR A 32 -2.67 9.90 -4.76
N LEU A 33 -3.90 10.04 -5.26
CA LEU A 33 -4.55 9.02 -6.06
C LEU A 33 -3.81 8.85 -7.40
N VAL A 34 -3.34 7.64 -7.65
CA VAL A 34 -2.68 7.26 -8.90
C VAL A 34 -3.70 6.77 -9.92
N THR A 35 -4.62 5.89 -9.49
CA THR A 35 -5.67 5.33 -10.35
C THR A 35 -6.78 4.69 -9.52
N GLU A 36 -7.93 4.46 -10.15
CA GLU A 36 -9.08 3.75 -9.58
C GLU A 36 -9.54 2.67 -10.56
N ARG A 37 -9.83 1.48 -10.03
CA ARG A 37 -10.46 0.37 -10.76
C ARG A 37 -11.73 -0.05 -10.02
N ARG A 38 -12.80 -0.32 -10.77
CA ARG A 38 -14.10 -0.66 -10.21
C ARG A 38 -14.50 -2.08 -10.55
N ARG A 39 -15.28 -2.68 -9.64
CA ARG A 39 -15.95 -3.97 -9.85
C ARG A 39 -15.01 -5.09 -10.28
N LEU A 40 -13.81 -5.16 -9.70
CA LEU A 40 -12.92 -6.30 -9.90
C LEU A 40 -13.65 -7.59 -9.48
N PRO A 41 -13.66 -8.64 -10.32
CA PRO A 41 -14.41 -9.88 -10.09
C PRO A 41 -13.63 -10.80 -9.15
N ILE A 42 -13.26 -10.27 -7.99
CA ILE A 42 -12.47 -10.92 -6.96
C ILE A 42 -13.00 -10.48 -5.59
N ASP A 43 -12.89 -11.34 -4.58
CA ASP A 43 -13.18 -11.00 -3.18
C ASP A 43 -11.91 -10.99 -2.31
N PHE A 44 -12.03 -10.56 -1.05
CA PHE A 44 -10.88 -10.44 -0.14
C PHE A 44 -10.12 -11.76 0.08
N PRO A 45 -10.78 -12.91 0.35
CA PRO A 45 -10.08 -14.19 0.43
C PRO A 45 -9.32 -14.53 -0.86
N GLN A 46 -9.91 -14.30 -2.02
CA GLN A 46 -9.23 -14.55 -3.31
C GLN A 46 -8.06 -13.60 -3.52
N VAL A 47 -8.18 -12.32 -3.15
CA VAL A 47 -7.05 -11.37 -3.16
C VAL A 47 -5.90 -11.94 -2.33
N GLN A 48 -6.16 -12.28 -1.07
CA GLN A 48 -5.13 -12.81 -0.18
C GLN A 48 -4.50 -14.10 -0.74
N GLN A 49 -5.32 -15.03 -1.24
CA GLN A 49 -4.85 -16.27 -1.85
C GLN A 49 -3.95 -16.01 -3.06
N ASN A 50 -4.34 -15.09 -3.94
CA ASN A 50 -3.59 -14.77 -5.15
C ASN A 50 -2.26 -14.09 -4.82
N LEU A 51 -2.21 -13.22 -3.81
CA LEU A 51 -0.96 -12.62 -3.35
C LEU A 51 0.03 -13.67 -2.82
N PHE A 52 -0.46 -14.70 -2.10
CA PHE A 52 0.39 -15.82 -1.68
C PHE A 52 0.93 -16.62 -2.87
N LYS A 53 0.06 -16.99 -3.82
CA LYS A 53 0.48 -17.70 -5.04
C LYS A 53 1.50 -16.88 -5.85
N HIS A 54 1.29 -15.57 -5.94
CA HIS A 54 2.21 -14.68 -6.65
C HIS A 54 3.57 -14.62 -5.97
N ALA A 55 3.62 -14.61 -4.63
CA ALA A 55 4.86 -14.67 -3.89
C ALA A 55 5.63 -15.97 -4.16
N GLU A 56 4.93 -17.11 -4.22
CA GLU A 56 5.53 -18.41 -4.57
C GLU A 56 6.04 -18.45 -6.01
N ALA A 57 5.27 -17.93 -6.96
CA ALA A 57 5.61 -17.98 -8.39
C ALA A 57 6.70 -16.96 -8.78
N CYS A 58 6.67 -15.75 -8.22
CA CYS A 58 7.46 -14.60 -8.70
C CYS A 58 8.43 -14.04 -7.65
N GLY A 59 8.42 -14.54 -6.41
CA GLY A 59 9.33 -14.09 -5.34
C GLY A 59 9.07 -12.66 -4.83
N ARG A 60 7.95 -12.04 -5.21
CA ARG A 60 7.55 -10.69 -4.75
C ARG A 60 6.38 -10.79 -3.78
N THR A 61 6.49 -10.12 -2.65
CA THR A 61 5.49 -10.15 -1.58
C THR A 61 4.79 -8.82 -1.41
N TYR A 62 3.49 -8.88 -1.19
CA TYR A 62 2.66 -7.73 -0.82
C TYR A 62 1.91 -8.03 0.47
N VAL A 63 1.69 -7.02 1.30
CA VAL A 63 1.00 -7.19 2.58
C VAL A 63 -0.48 -6.94 2.38
N PHE A 64 -1.31 -7.96 2.60
CA PHE A 64 -2.76 -7.81 2.71
C PHE A 64 -3.14 -7.57 4.17
N GLU A 65 -3.88 -6.50 4.44
CA GLU A 65 -4.37 -6.17 5.78
C GLU A 65 -5.83 -5.73 5.73
N MET A 66 -6.62 -6.20 6.70
CA MET A 66 -7.98 -5.71 6.91
C MET A 66 -7.95 -4.39 7.67
N VAL A 67 -8.82 -3.45 7.31
CA VAL A 67 -8.96 -2.21 8.10
C VAL A 67 -9.66 -2.54 9.43
N PRO A 68 -9.08 -2.15 10.59
CA PRO A 68 -9.68 -2.46 11.88
C PRO A 68 -11.12 -1.93 12.00
N ASN A 69 -12.02 -2.75 12.55
CA ASN A 69 -13.45 -2.44 12.72
C ASN A 69 -14.24 -2.22 11.41
N GLU A 70 -13.64 -2.47 10.25
CA GLU A 70 -14.18 -2.13 8.94
C GLU A 70 -14.13 -3.35 8.00
N SER A 71 -15.12 -4.23 8.11
CA SER A 71 -15.14 -5.51 7.36
C SER A 71 -15.30 -5.37 5.85
N ALA A 72 -15.73 -4.20 5.36
CA ALA A 72 -15.86 -3.89 3.94
C ALA A 72 -14.56 -3.33 3.33
N PHE A 73 -13.52 -3.08 4.14
CA PHE A 73 -12.31 -2.40 3.72
C PHE A 73 -11.06 -3.23 4.02
N ALA A 74 -10.15 -3.23 3.06
CA ALA A 74 -8.84 -3.87 3.18
C ALA A 74 -7.80 -3.05 2.42
N ARG A 75 -6.52 -3.35 2.63
CA ARG A 75 -5.40 -2.74 1.91
C ARG A 75 -4.46 -3.82 1.40
N VAL A 76 -3.88 -3.57 0.23
CA VAL A 76 -2.69 -4.27 -0.24
C VAL A 76 -1.55 -3.26 -0.31
N VAL A 77 -0.49 -3.51 0.45
CA VAL A 77 0.62 -2.57 0.60
C VAL A 77 1.89 -3.16 -0.01
N SER A 78 2.54 -2.37 -0.85
CA SER A 78 3.90 -2.63 -1.33
C SER A 78 4.87 -1.67 -0.65
N ARG A 79 5.85 -2.22 0.06
CA ARG A 79 6.95 -1.46 0.68
C ARG A 79 8.29 -1.90 0.08
N PRO A 80 9.20 -0.97 -0.26
CA PRO A 80 10.52 -1.34 -0.78
C PRO A 80 11.41 -2.00 0.28
N ALA A 81 11.18 -1.69 1.56
CA ALA A 81 11.81 -2.34 2.72
C ALA A 81 10.78 -2.48 3.85
N PRO A 82 10.96 -3.41 4.82
CA PRO A 82 10.00 -3.63 5.90
C PRO A 82 9.74 -2.39 6.78
N ASP A 83 10.73 -1.51 6.92
CA ASP A 83 10.71 -0.28 7.71
C ASP A 83 10.46 0.99 6.87
N ALA A 84 10.20 0.84 5.56
CA ALA A 84 9.95 1.97 4.68
C ALA A 84 8.67 2.73 5.08
N GLY A 85 8.76 4.06 5.08
CA GLY A 85 7.64 4.95 5.35
C GLY A 85 6.58 4.95 4.25
N TRP A 86 5.47 5.63 4.52
CA TRP A 86 4.34 5.72 3.57
C TRP A 86 4.68 6.57 2.35
N GLU A 87 5.64 7.48 2.45
CA GLU A 87 6.20 8.29 1.37
C GLU A 87 6.89 7.45 0.27
N ASP A 88 7.29 6.21 0.61
CA ASP A 88 7.95 5.26 -0.28
C ASP A 88 7.08 4.05 -0.63
N SER A 89 5.89 3.99 -0.04
CA SER A 89 4.97 2.87 -0.19
C SER A 89 3.94 3.12 -1.29
N ILE A 90 3.35 2.03 -1.77
CA ILE A 90 2.17 2.06 -2.64
C ILE A 90 1.05 1.31 -1.92
N VAL A 91 -0.12 1.92 -1.86
CA VAL A 91 -1.30 1.37 -1.18
C VAL A 91 -2.40 1.17 -2.20
N LEU A 92 -2.93 -0.06 -2.28
CA LEU A 92 -4.19 -0.34 -2.93
C LEU A 92 -5.27 -0.46 -1.86
N SER A 93 -6.11 0.56 -1.72
CA SER A 93 -7.26 0.53 -0.83
C SER A 93 -8.39 -0.21 -1.52
N LEU A 94 -8.89 -1.26 -0.88
CA LEU A 94 -9.90 -2.17 -1.38
C LEU A 94 -11.23 -1.90 -0.67
N THR A 95 -12.30 -1.78 -1.44
CA THR A 95 -13.67 -1.70 -0.91
C THR A 95 -14.51 -2.82 -1.49
N ARG A 96 -15.04 -3.68 -0.63
CA ARG A 96 -15.95 -4.75 -1.02
C ARG A 96 -17.36 -4.22 -1.22
N LEU A 97 -17.94 -4.48 -2.39
CA LEU A 97 -19.31 -4.13 -2.73
C LEU A 97 -20.31 -5.24 -2.31
N HIS A 98 -21.60 -4.92 -2.32
CA HIS A 98 -22.66 -5.87 -1.95
C HIS A 98 -22.69 -7.13 -2.82
N ASN A 99 -22.36 -7.00 -4.10
CA ASN A 99 -22.23 -8.12 -5.04
C ASN A 99 -20.91 -8.90 -4.90
N ARG A 100 -20.15 -8.65 -3.81
CA ARG A 100 -18.83 -9.22 -3.49
C ARG A 100 -17.67 -8.83 -4.40
N THR A 101 -17.91 -8.03 -5.44
CA THR A 101 -16.81 -7.44 -6.23
C THR A 101 -16.06 -6.40 -5.42
N VAL A 102 -14.84 -6.08 -5.84
CA VAL A 102 -13.96 -5.15 -5.14
C VAL A 102 -13.69 -3.91 -6.00
N ASN A 103 -13.87 -2.73 -5.43
CA ASN A 103 -13.29 -1.50 -5.96
C ASN A 103 -11.90 -1.30 -5.38
N VAL A 104 -11.00 -0.75 -6.17
CA VAL A 104 -9.60 -0.49 -5.80
C VAL A 104 -9.26 0.95 -6.12
N LYS A 105 -8.69 1.64 -5.14
CA LYS A 105 -8.01 2.93 -5.34
C LYS A 105 -6.54 2.77 -5.01
N ALA A 106 -5.68 3.19 -5.92
CA ALA A 106 -4.24 3.10 -5.77
C ALA A 106 -3.67 4.46 -5.38
N TYR A 107 -2.85 4.51 -4.33
CA TYR A 107 -2.26 5.73 -3.80
C TYR A 107 -0.74 5.62 -3.74
N SER A 108 -0.06 6.72 -4.07
CA SER A 108 1.37 6.87 -3.79
C SER A 108 1.75 8.34 -3.64
N TYR A 109 2.63 8.61 -2.70
CA TYR A 109 3.17 9.95 -2.49
C TYR A 109 4.05 10.40 -3.67
N ARG A 110 4.82 9.46 -4.23
CA ARG A 110 5.70 9.72 -5.37
C ARG A 110 4.93 9.58 -6.68
N ALA A 111 5.19 10.48 -7.61
CA ALA A 111 4.67 10.35 -8.97
C ALA A 111 5.29 9.16 -9.73
N GLY A 112 4.69 8.79 -10.86
CA GLY A 112 5.25 7.80 -11.79
C GLY A 112 5.20 6.35 -11.30
N GLN A 113 4.27 6.00 -10.42
CA GLN A 113 4.17 4.65 -9.84
C GLN A 113 3.18 3.72 -10.56
N MET A 114 2.66 4.11 -11.73
CA MET A 114 1.62 3.36 -12.43
C MET A 114 2.05 1.93 -12.76
N ASP A 115 3.30 1.72 -13.20
CA ASP A 115 3.80 0.38 -13.55
C ASP A 115 3.79 -0.55 -12.33
N ARG A 116 4.22 -0.06 -11.17
CA ARG A 116 4.19 -0.83 -9.91
C ARG A 116 2.76 -1.09 -9.45
N VAL A 117 1.86 -0.13 -9.64
CA VAL A 117 0.43 -0.34 -9.38
C VAL A 117 -0.14 -1.44 -10.28
N HIS A 118 0.22 -1.47 -11.57
CA HIS A 118 -0.18 -2.55 -12.48
C HIS A 118 0.40 -3.91 -12.08
N GLU A 119 1.64 -3.96 -11.59
CA GLU A 119 2.21 -5.20 -11.03
C GLU A 119 1.42 -5.70 -9.82
N MET A 120 1.08 -4.81 -8.88
CA MET A 120 0.27 -5.17 -7.71
C MET A 120 -1.13 -5.66 -8.11
N LEU A 121 -1.79 -4.98 -9.03
CA LEU A 121 -3.09 -5.41 -9.57
C LEU A 121 -2.98 -6.74 -10.31
N THR A 122 -1.88 -6.98 -11.02
CA THR A 122 -1.59 -8.25 -11.67
C THR A 122 -1.43 -9.38 -10.66
N ALA A 123 -0.69 -9.16 -9.57
CA ALA A 123 -0.56 -10.14 -8.50
C ALA A 123 -1.91 -10.53 -7.89
N MET A 124 -2.86 -9.60 -7.82
CA MET A 124 -4.22 -9.87 -7.36
C MET A 124 -5.06 -10.66 -8.38
N MET A 125 -4.92 -10.38 -9.68
CA MET A 125 -5.84 -10.89 -10.71
C MET A 125 -5.29 -12.07 -11.52
N LYS A 126 -3.98 -12.19 -11.63
CA LYS A 126 -3.21 -13.16 -12.41
C LYS A 126 -1.97 -13.57 -11.62
N PRO A 127 -2.13 -14.35 -10.54
CA PRO A 127 -1.04 -14.63 -9.60
C PRO A 127 0.18 -15.28 -10.26
N ASP A 128 0.00 -16.05 -11.34
CA ASP A 128 1.10 -16.73 -12.04
C ASP A 128 1.87 -15.83 -13.03
N ALA A 129 1.43 -14.58 -13.25
CA ALA A 129 2.09 -13.64 -14.15
C ALA A 129 3.06 -12.74 -13.37
N CYS A 130 4.36 -12.80 -13.69
CA CYS A 130 5.40 -12.02 -13.01
C CYS A 130 5.66 -10.64 -13.63
N GLU A 131 5.05 -10.32 -14.76
CA GLU A 131 5.09 -8.98 -15.34
C GLU A 131 3.70 -8.37 -15.33
N ALA A 132 3.62 -7.03 -15.37
CA ALA A 132 2.36 -6.32 -15.47
C ALA A 132 1.54 -6.87 -16.66
N ASN A 133 0.34 -7.34 -16.36
CA ASN A 133 -0.55 -7.95 -17.33
C ASN A 133 -1.88 -7.21 -17.29
N THR A 134 -2.32 -6.63 -18.39
CA THR A 134 -3.58 -5.86 -18.46
C THR A 134 -4.74 -6.64 -19.09
N SER A 135 -4.55 -7.93 -19.40
CA SER A 135 -5.58 -8.76 -20.07
C SER A 135 -6.88 -8.94 -19.26
N TRP A 136 -6.83 -8.67 -17.96
CA TRP A 136 -7.99 -8.68 -17.08
C TRP A 136 -8.74 -7.33 -17.05
N GLU A 137 -8.11 -6.22 -17.47
CA GLU A 137 -8.70 -4.89 -17.42
C GLU A 137 -9.88 -4.75 -18.39
N ASN A 138 -9.71 -5.21 -19.64
CA ASN A 138 -10.73 -5.12 -20.69
C ASN A 138 -11.99 -5.98 -20.42
N LYS A 139 -11.97 -6.85 -19.41
CA LYS A 139 -13.11 -7.69 -19.03
C LYS A 139 -14.07 -7.00 -18.05
N LEU A 140 -13.76 -5.77 -17.63
CA LEU A 140 -14.49 -5.02 -16.61
C LEU A 140 -15.34 -3.89 -17.20
N ASP A 141 -15.02 -3.45 -18.42
CA ASP A 141 -15.73 -2.38 -19.13
C ASP A 141 -16.91 -2.88 -19.98
N VAL A 142 -17.10 -4.20 -20.06
CA VAL A 142 -18.27 -4.81 -20.72
C VAL A 142 -19.39 -4.98 -19.69
N GLY A 143 -19.89 -3.84 -19.20
CA GLY A 143 -21.12 -3.77 -18.43
C GLY A 143 -22.25 -3.28 -19.32
N ASP A 144 -23.05 -4.22 -19.83
CA ASP A 144 -24.45 -3.98 -20.19
C ASP A 144 -25.29 -3.67 -18.94
#